data_AF-A0A920B9B5-F1
#
_entry.id   AF-A0A920B9B5-F1
#
_cell.length_a   1.000
_cell.length_b   1.000
_cell.length_c   1.000
_cell.angle_alpha   90.00
_cell.angle_beta   90.00
_cell.angle_gamma   90.00
#
_symmetry.space_group_name_H-M   'P 1'
#
loop_
_entity.id
_entity.type
_entity.pdbx_description
1 polymer ?
#
loop_
_entity_poly.entity_id
_entity_poly.type
_entity_poly.pdbx_seq_one_letter_code
_entity_poly.pdbx_strand_id
1 'polypeptide(L)'
;MLQVQQLAKICYIASKNGSYVIDNSSAFRLNRNIPLIIPEINSDALIKSNSRIIANPNCTTIISLMGIKPLLNIQKIKRVVATSFQSVSGAGNNGMDELLTNTKRFLVIKKV
;
A
#
# COMPACT_ATOMS: atom_id res chain seq x y z
N MET A 1 11.28 11.31 -3.95
CA MET A 1 12.09 10.42 -4.83
C MET A 1 13.36 9.95 -4.14
N LEU A 2 14.15 10.85 -3.54
CA LEU A 2 15.37 10.51 -2.77
C LEU A 2 15.13 9.54 -1.58
N GLN A 3 14.11 9.78 -0.76
CA GLN A 3 13.78 8.90 0.38
C GLN A 3 13.42 7.48 -0.05
N VAL A 4 12.65 7.32 -1.14
CA VAL A 4 12.23 6.00 -1.64
C VAL A 4 13.43 5.20 -2.16
N GLN A 5 14.38 5.88 -2.82
CA GLN A 5 15.62 5.25 -3.29
C GLN A 5 16.52 4.83 -2.12
N GLN A 6 16.60 5.64 -1.07
CA GLN A 6 17.37 5.32 0.14
C GLN A 6 16.75 4.12 0.88
N LEU A 7 15.43 4.07 1.02
CA LEU A 7 14.73 2.92 1.57
C LEU A 7 15.00 1.66 0.75
N ALA A 8 14.90 1.75 -0.58
CA ALA A 8 15.18 0.61 -1.46
C ALA A 8 16.60 0.05 -1.25
N LYS A 9 17.59 0.93 -1.06
CA LYS A 9 18.97 0.54 -0.74
C LYS A 9 19.04 -0.24 0.58
N ILE A 10 18.36 0.21 1.62
CA ILE A 10 18.30 -0.47 2.92
C ILE A 10 17.66 -1.85 2.78
N CYS A 11 16.53 -1.95 2.06
CA CYS A 11 15.88 -3.23 1.80
C CYS A 11 16.81 -4.23 1.10
N TYR A 12 17.57 -3.78 0.09
CA TYR A 12 18.55 -4.63 -0.58
C TYR A 12 19.72 -5.05 0.33
N ILE A 13 20.20 -4.17 1.20
CA ILE A 13 21.24 -4.51 2.16
C ILE A 13 20.73 -5.58 3.13
N ALA A 14 19.54 -5.39 3.72
CA ALA A 14 18.94 -6.37 4.62
C ALA A 14 18.71 -7.72 3.93
N SER A 15 18.16 -7.71 2.71
CA SER A 15 17.89 -8.94 1.95
C SER A 15 19.17 -9.70 1.59
N LYS A 16 20.25 -8.99 1.25
CA LYS A 16 21.57 -9.61 0.97
C LYS A 16 22.20 -10.24 2.21
N ASN A 17 21.88 -9.74 3.40
CA ASN A 17 22.31 -10.30 4.68
C ASN A 17 21.35 -11.40 5.19
N GLY A 18 20.44 -11.91 4.35
CA GLY A 18 19.58 -13.05 4.65
C GLY A 18 18.22 -12.73 5.27
N SER A 19 17.94 -11.47 5.60
CA SER A 19 16.63 -11.07 6.14
C SER A 19 15.53 -11.11 5.08
N TYR A 20 14.33 -11.52 5.49
CA TYR A 20 13.12 -11.19 4.72
C TYR A 20 12.71 -9.76 5.00
N VAL A 21 12.29 -9.03 3.97
CA VAL A 21 11.89 -7.63 4.05
C VAL A 21 10.48 -7.48 3.48
N ILE A 22 9.54 -7.02 4.29
CA ILE A 22 8.20 -6.66 3.84
C ILE A 22 8.14 -5.14 3.73
N ASP A 23 8.08 -4.63 2.50
CA ASP A 23 8.10 -3.20 2.20
C ASP A 23 6.68 -2.65 1.96
N ASN A 24 6.25 -1.72 2.80
CA ASN A 24 4.98 -1.01 2.64
C ASN A 24 5.07 0.28 1.80
N SER A 25 6.24 0.58 1.26
CA SER A 25 6.43 1.73 0.38
C SER A 25 5.99 1.44 -1.06
N SER A 26 6.20 2.41 -1.96
CA SER A 26 6.02 2.22 -3.39
C SER A 26 7.27 1.73 -4.12
N ALA A 27 8.40 1.56 -3.44
CA ALA A 27 9.73 1.35 -4.04
C ALA A 27 9.77 0.16 -5.01
N PHE A 28 9.09 -0.93 -4.65
CA PHE A 28 9.20 -2.20 -5.37
C PHE A 28 7.93 -2.65 -6.09
N ARG A 29 6.83 -1.88 -6.02
CA ARG A 29 5.52 -2.32 -6.53
C ARG A 29 5.49 -2.66 -8.02
N LEU A 30 6.38 -2.07 -8.81
CA LEU A 30 6.49 -2.31 -10.26
C LEU A 30 7.71 -3.18 -10.64
N ASN A 31 8.47 -3.65 -9.65
CA ASN A 31 9.63 -4.51 -9.91
C ASN A 31 9.15 -5.94 -10.17
N ARG A 32 9.37 -6.44 -11.40
CA ARG A 32 8.92 -7.79 -11.82
C ARG A 32 9.58 -8.94 -11.04
N ASN A 33 10.72 -8.70 -10.41
CA ASN A 33 11.45 -9.72 -9.65
C ASN A 33 11.05 -9.75 -8.16
N ILE A 34 10.27 -8.77 -7.70
CA ILE A 34 9.82 -8.68 -6.31
C ILE A 34 8.31 -8.92 -6.27
N PRO A 35 7.82 -9.92 -5.52
CA PRO A 35 6.42 -10.25 -5.49
C PRO A 35 5.63 -9.13 -4.80
N LEU A 36 4.52 -8.73 -5.42
CA LEU A 36 3.54 -7.79 -4.88
C LEU A 36 2.37 -8.60 -4.29
N ILE A 37 2.26 -8.66 -2.97
CA ILE A 37 1.46 -9.68 -2.29
C ILE A 37 0.27 -9.09 -1.54
N ILE A 38 -0.90 -9.71 -1.75
CA ILE A 38 -2.05 -9.70 -0.85
C ILE A 38 -2.26 -11.16 -0.43
N PRO A 39 -2.00 -11.54 0.83
CA PRO A 39 -1.97 -12.94 1.25
C PRO A 39 -3.22 -13.75 0.86
N GLU A 40 -4.39 -13.15 0.96
CA GLU A 40 -5.70 -13.74 0.69
C GLU A 40 -5.98 -13.90 -0.82
N ILE A 41 -5.16 -13.30 -1.69
CA ILE A 41 -5.43 -13.22 -3.13
C ILE A 41 -4.37 -13.94 -3.97
N ASN A 42 -3.09 -13.78 -3.65
CA ASN A 42 -1.98 -14.27 -4.48
C ASN A 42 -0.75 -14.73 -3.67
N SER A 43 -0.95 -15.36 -2.51
CA SER A 43 0.13 -15.92 -1.70
C SER A 43 0.99 -16.96 -2.43
N ASP A 44 0.48 -17.61 -3.47
CA ASP A 44 1.24 -18.54 -4.32
C ASP A 44 2.40 -17.85 -5.05
N ALA A 45 2.27 -16.56 -5.36
CA ALA A 45 3.33 -15.77 -5.97
C ALA A 45 4.55 -15.59 -5.04
N LEU A 46 4.33 -15.66 -3.72
CA LEU A 46 5.42 -15.64 -2.74
C LEU A 46 6.22 -16.95 -2.80
N ILE A 47 5.54 -18.09 -2.85
CA ILE A 47 6.17 -19.43 -2.89
C ILE A 47 7.02 -19.60 -4.15
N LYS A 48 6.56 -19.03 -5.28
CA LYS A 48 7.26 -19.08 -6.57
C LYS A 48 8.42 -18.07 -6.67
N SER A 49 8.54 -17.15 -5.73
CA SER A 49 9.56 -16.10 -5.76
C SER A 49 10.82 -16.54 -5.02
N ASN A 50 11.98 -16.23 -5.59
CA ASN A 50 13.28 -16.34 -4.92
C ASN A 50 13.69 -15.04 -4.21
N SER A 51 12.82 -14.01 -4.24
CA SER A 51 13.10 -12.72 -3.60
C SER A 51 12.87 -12.80 -2.10
N ARG A 52 13.82 -12.27 -1.33
CA ARG A 52 13.65 -12.03 0.12
C ARG A 52 12.94 -10.70 0.41
N ILE A 53 12.75 -9.85 -0.60
CA ILE A 53 11.94 -8.64 -0.49
C ILE A 53 10.53 -8.96 -0.99
N ILE A 54 9.52 -8.49 -0.27
CA ILE A 54 8.09 -8.63 -0.58
C ILE A 54 7.50 -7.22 -0.57
N ALA A 55 6.85 -6.82 -1.66
CA ALA A 55 6.21 -5.52 -1.75
C ALA A 55 4.74 -5.61 -1.33
N ASN A 56 4.28 -4.63 -0.55
CA ASN A 56 2.88 -4.44 -0.23
C ASN A 56 2.20 -3.49 -1.24
N PRO A 57 1.02 -3.82 -1.78
CA PRO A 57 0.28 -2.91 -2.64
C PRO A 57 -0.19 -1.64 -1.95
N ASN A 58 -0.77 -0.72 -2.73
CA ASN A 58 -1.42 0.46 -2.17
C ASN A 58 -2.66 0.05 -1.36
N CYS A 59 -2.94 0.75 -0.25
CA CYS A 59 -4.09 0.49 0.61
C CYS A 59 -5.43 0.46 -0.12
N THR A 60 -5.68 1.42 -1.02
CA THR A 60 -6.92 1.45 -1.83
C THR A 60 -7.02 0.23 -2.74
N THR A 61 -5.90 -0.21 -3.32
CA THR A 61 -5.83 -1.43 -4.13
C THR A 61 -6.14 -2.67 -3.30
N ILE A 62 -5.53 -2.81 -2.10
CA ILE A 62 -5.76 -3.95 -1.21
C ILE A 62 -7.26 -4.07 -0.88
N ILE A 63 -7.86 -2.99 -0.38
CA ILE A 63 -9.28 -2.96 0.00
C ILE A 63 -10.19 -3.28 -1.19
N SER A 64 -9.92 -2.67 -2.35
CA SER A 64 -10.71 -2.91 -3.56
C SER A 64 -10.61 -4.37 -4.01
N LEU A 65 -9.40 -4.93 -4.02
CA LEU A 65 -9.18 -6.30 -4.48
C LEU A 65 -9.78 -7.34 -3.53
N MET A 66 -9.85 -7.09 -2.23
CA MET A 66 -10.58 -7.97 -1.30
C MET A 66 -12.06 -8.12 -1.68
N GLY A 67 -12.72 -7.03 -2.06
CA GLY A 67 -14.10 -7.08 -2.54
C GLY A 67 -14.24 -7.62 -3.98
N ILE A 68 -13.25 -7.40 -4.83
CA ILE A 68 -13.28 -7.78 -6.25
C ILE A 68 -12.91 -9.26 -6.46
N LYS A 69 -12.01 -9.83 -5.65
CA LYS A 69 -11.50 -11.19 -5.84
C LYS A 69 -12.60 -12.26 -5.92
N PRO A 70 -13.64 -12.25 -5.07
CA PRO A 70 -14.76 -13.19 -5.21
C PRO A 70 -15.47 -13.09 -6.56
N LEU A 71 -15.69 -11.87 -7.06
CA LEU A 71 -16.33 -11.65 -8.37
C LEU A 71 -15.45 -12.18 -9.52
N LEU A 72 -14.14 -11.98 -9.42
CA LEU A 72 -13.18 -12.47 -10.41
C LEU A 72 -13.16 -14.00 -10.50
N ASN A 73 -13.42 -14.71 -9.39
CA ASN A 73 -13.49 -16.17 -9.36
C ASN A 73 -14.74 -16.72 -10.06
N ILE A 74 -15.80 -15.91 -10.20
CA ILE A 74 -17.04 -16.29 -10.90
C ILE A 74 -16.90 -16.00 -12.40
N GLN A 75 -16.40 -14.81 -12.75
CA GLN A 75 -16.25 -14.42 -14.15
C GLN A 75 -15.10 -13.42 -14.34
N LYS A 76 -14.47 -13.46 -15.52
CA LYS A 76 -13.43 -12.51 -15.91
C LYS A 76 -13.96 -11.07 -15.91
N ILE A 77 -13.31 -10.22 -15.11
CA ILE A 77 -13.57 -8.78 -15.05
C ILE A 77 -12.83 -8.09 -16.19
N LYS A 78 -13.55 -7.24 -16.95
CA LYS A 78 -12.97 -6.50 -18.09
C LYS A 78 -12.49 -5.10 -17.72
N ARG A 79 -13.17 -4.43 -16.79
CA ARG A 79 -12.90 -3.05 -16.38
C ARG A 79 -13.42 -2.80 -14.97
N VAL A 80 -12.67 -2.02 -14.21
CA VAL A 80 -13.10 -1.43 -12.93
C VAL A 80 -13.04 0.08 -13.08
N VAL A 81 -14.12 0.77 -12.71
CA VAL A 81 -14.15 2.23 -12.57
C VAL A 81 -14.38 2.51 -11.10
N ALA A 82 -13.51 3.30 -10.48
CA ALA A 82 -13.52 3.50 -9.04
C ALA A 82 -13.45 5.00 -8.70
N THR A 83 -14.21 5.38 -7.67
CA THR A 83 -14.10 6.68 -6.98
C THR A 83 -13.76 6.38 -5.53
N SER A 84 -12.69 6.97 -5.00
CA SER A 84 -12.24 6.70 -3.63
C SER A 84 -12.57 7.86 -2.70
N PHE A 85 -13.00 7.51 -1.49
CA PHE A 85 -13.18 8.43 -0.37
C PHE A 85 -12.17 8.04 0.70
N GLN A 86 -10.95 8.55 0.56
CA GLN A 86 -9.84 8.11 1.40
C GLN A 86 -9.84 8.84 2.74
N SER A 87 -9.53 8.11 3.81
CA SER A 87 -9.25 8.70 5.12
C SER A 87 -7.93 9.44 5.12
N VAL A 88 -7.84 10.49 5.94
CA VAL A 88 -6.62 11.29 6.14
C VAL A 88 -5.50 10.49 6.80
N SER A 89 -5.82 9.38 7.47
CA SER A 89 -4.82 8.50 8.10
C SER A 89 -3.76 7.97 7.14
N GLY A 90 -4.05 7.91 5.83
CA GLY A 90 -3.06 7.55 4.81
C GLY A 90 -1.89 8.54 4.67
N ALA A 91 -2.06 9.79 5.11
CA ALA A 91 -0.99 10.80 5.16
C ALA A 91 -0.13 10.67 6.44
N GLY A 92 -0.41 9.68 7.30
CA GLY A 92 0.28 9.47 8.56
C GLY A 92 -0.15 10.46 9.65
N ASN A 93 0.61 10.51 10.73
CA ASN A 93 0.25 11.26 11.93
C ASN A 93 0.09 12.76 11.65
N ASN A 94 1.00 13.34 10.87
CA ASN A 94 0.96 14.77 10.54
C ASN A 94 -0.34 15.16 9.82
N GLY A 95 -0.84 14.31 8.91
CA GLY A 95 -2.12 14.56 8.25
C GLY A 95 -3.31 14.53 9.23
N MET A 96 -3.28 13.62 10.20
CA MET A 96 -4.30 13.55 11.24
C MET A 96 -4.27 14.79 12.14
N ASP A 97 -3.08 15.23 12.54
CA ASP A 97 -2.89 16.43 13.35
C ASP A 97 -3.40 17.68 12.61
N GLU A 98 -3.12 17.78 11.31
CA GLU A 98 -3.61 18.86 10.45
C GLU A 98 -5.14 18.87 10.35
N LEU A 99 -5.77 17.70 10.10
CA LEU A 99 -7.22 17.58 10.04
C LEU A 99 -7.86 18.06 11.35
N LEU A 100 -7.35 17.60 12.49
CA LEU A 100 -7.87 17.97 13.81
C LEU A 100 -7.71 19.47 14.08
N THR A 101 -6.55 20.03 13.75
CA THR A 101 -6.24 21.45 13.95
C THR A 101 -7.15 22.33 13.09
N ASN A 102 -7.28 22.02 11.81
CA ASN A 102 -8.12 22.76 10.87
C ASN A 102 -9.61 22.66 11.25
N THR A 103 -10.07 21.47 11.66
CA THR A 103 -11.45 21.27 12.10
C THR A 103 -11.74 22.09 13.35
N LYS A 104 -10.88 22.04 14.38
CA LYS A 104 -11.03 22.86 15.59
C LYS A 104 -11.06 24.35 15.27
N ARG A 105 -10.11 24.82 14.44
CA ARG A 105 -10.04 26.24 14.03
C ARG A 105 -11.31 26.68 13.33
N PHE A 106 -11.80 25.88 12.38
CA PHE A 106 -13.03 26.19 11.65
C PHE A 106 -14.25 26.29 12.57
N LEU A 107 -14.40 25.34 13.50
CA LEU A 107 -15.52 25.31 14.44
C LEU A 107 -15.47 26.46 15.46
N VAL A 108 -14.27 26.91 15.87
CA VAL A 108 -14.10 28.08 16.75
C VAL A 108 -14.45 29.39 16.05
N ILE A 109 -14.09 29.54 14.77
CA ILE A 109 -14.40 30.74 13.97
C ILE A 109 -15.90 30.82 13.65
N LYS A 110 -16.58 29.68 13.45
CA LYS A 110 -18.03 29.58 13.28
C LYS A 110 -18.80 29.52 14.60
N LYS A 111 -18.48 30.37 15.59
CA LYS A 111 -19.45 30.61 16.68
C LYS A 111 -20.75 31.11 16.06
N VAL A 112 -21.73 30.21 15.95
CA VAL A 112 -23.16 30.50 15.78
C VAL A 112 -23.69 31.07 17.08
#